data_AF-A0A534WP67-F1
#
_entry.id   AF-A0A534WP67-F1
#
_cell.length_a   1.000
_cell.length_b   1.000
_cell.length_c   1.000
_cell.angle_alpha   90.00
_cell.angle_beta   90.00
_cell.angle_gamma   90.00
#
_symmetry.space_group_name_H-M   'P 1'
#
loop_
_entity.id
_entity.type
_entity.pdbx_description
1 polymer ?
#
loop_
_entity_poly.entity_id
_entity_poly.type
_entity_poly.pdbx_seq_one_letter_code
_entity_poly.pdbx_strand_id
1 'polypeptide(L)'
;MNTCGQVVPGYGFLAADLDCTGFTGGLLGYGAAVNLSRRATLDLRGFTLRGGDFGVICAEPCGGASNALCSVPFCKIRGGGGTIAGAVHTGILSDGVVLDDVTVRDCDRGIDGYDGKVRLASSLVTGNAVGITTSRSVLLINSTVTGNTQADVVATHGVRLRGSSTVGP
;
A
#
# COMPACT_ATOMS: atom_id res chain seq x y z
N MET A 1 4.78 1.88 -16.26
CA MET A 1 5.04 2.86 -15.19
C MET A 1 6.53 2.91 -14.93
N ASN A 2 7.12 4.10 -14.93
CA ASN A 2 8.58 4.29 -14.84
C ASN A 2 9.02 5.62 -14.18
N THR A 3 8.12 6.41 -13.61
CA THR A 3 8.44 7.69 -12.97
C THR A 3 7.74 7.83 -11.62
N CYS A 4 8.43 8.43 -10.65
CA CYS A 4 7.88 8.72 -9.32
C CYS A 4 6.81 9.81 -9.39
N GLY A 5 5.78 9.71 -8.55
CA GLY A 5 4.67 10.65 -8.52
C GLY A 5 3.67 10.49 -9.67
N GLN A 6 3.81 9.46 -10.50
CA GLN A 6 2.86 9.21 -11.59
C GLN A 6 1.46 8.91 -11.05
N VAL A 7 0.44 9.40 -11.76
CA VAL A 7 -0.97 9.13 -11.48
C VAL A 7 -1.49 8.08 -12.47
N VAL A 8 -2.18 7.07 -11.95
CA VAL A 8 -2.67 5.93 -12.72
C VAL A 8 -4.20 5.93 -12.67
N PRO A 9 -4.87 6.37 -13.76
CA PRO A 9 -6.33 6.54 -13.76
C PRO A 9 -7.11 5.22 -13.84
N GLY A 10 -6.47 4.13 -14.25
CA GLY A 10 -7.13 2.85 -14.51
C GLY A 10 -6.20 1.68 -14.25
N TYR A 11 -5.87 0.91 -15.29
CA TYR A 11 -4.88 -0.15 -15.17
C TYR A 11 -3.50 0.38 -15.50
N GLY A 12 -2.50 0.03 -14.70
CA GLY A 12 -1.12 0.16 -15.13
C GLY A 12 -0.22 -0.86 -14.47
N PHE A 13 0.99 -0.97 -14.99
CA PHE A 13 1.96 -1.94 -14.52
C PHE A 13 3.38 -1.37 -14.45
N LEU A 14 4.20 -1.91 -13.55
CA LEU A 14 5.64 -1.67 -13.53
C LEU A 14 6.30 -2.45 -14.68
N ALA A 15 7.17 -1.75 -15.42
CA ALA A 15 7.95 -2.36 -16.51
C ALA A 15 9.38 -2.75 -16.08
N ALA A 16 9.81 -2.24 -14.93
CA ALA A 16 11.06 -2.49 -14.24
C ALA A 16 10.89 -2.07 -12.78
N ASP A 17 11.90 -2.33 -11.94
CA ASP A 17 11.96 -1.74 -10.60
C ASP A 17 11.89 -0.22 -10.68
N LEU A 18 11.15 0.38 -9.76
CA LEU A 18 10.98 1.82 -9.65
C LEU A 18 11.44 2.27 -8.26
N ASP A 19 12.57 2.99 -8.23
CA ASP A 19 13.13 3.55 -6.99
C ASP A 19 12.82 5.05 -6.89
N CYS A 20 12.07 5.39 -5.85
CA CYS A 20 11.63 6.73 -5.48
C CYS A 20 12.17 7.12 -4.10
N THR A 21 13.27 6.53 -3.65
CA THR A 21 13.93 6.91 -2.40
C THR A 21 14.24 8.41 -2.39
N GLY A 22 13.79 9.11 -1.35
CA GLY A 22 13.93 10.57 -1.22
C GLY A 22 12.89 11.41 -1.98
N PHE A 23 11.91 10.78 -2.65
CA PHE A 23 10.82 11.50 -3.30
C PHE A 23 9.76 11.97 -2.30
N THR A 24 9.58 13.29 -2.19
CA THR A 24 8.66 13.93 -1.23
C THR A 24 7.43 14.59 -1.87
N GLY A 25 7.11 14.27 -3.14
CA GLY A 25 5.77 14.55 -3.69
C GLY A 25 5.65 15.51 -4.86
N GLY A 26 6.77 16.08 -5.34
CA GLY A 26 6.75 17.01 -6.47
C GLY A 26 5.73 18.16 -6.29
N LEU A 27 5.22 18.69 -7.42
CA LEU A 27 4.30 19.84 -7.46
C LEU A 27 2.92 19.60 -6.82
N LEU A 28 2.53 18.35 -6.58
CA LEU A 28 1.23 17.99 -6.02
C LEU A 28 1.29 17.57 -4.54
N GLY A 29 2.48 17.49 -3.93
CA GLY A 29 2.66 17.51 -2.47
C GLY A 29 2.30 16.26 -1.68
N TYR A 30 2.07 15.10 -2.32
CA TYR A 30 1.60 13.89 -1.61
C TYR A 30 2.68 12.84 -1.33
N GLY A 31 3.94 13.08 -1.68
CA GLY A 31 5.04 12.16 -1.37
C GLY A 31 4.96 10.75 -1.98
N ALA A 32 3.94 10.44 -2.76
CA ALA A 32 3.66 9.10 -3.23
C ALA A 32 4.55 8.71 -4.42
N ALA A 33 5.19 7.54 -4.35
CA ALA A 33 5.90 6.97 -5.49
C ALA A 33 4.92 6.67 -6.65
N VAL A 34 3.72 6.19 -6.34
CA VAL A 34 2.61 6.00 -7.30
C VAL A 34 1.28 6.45 -6.69
N ASN A 35 0.49 7.21 -7.46
CA ASN A 35 -0.89 7.54 -7.11
C ASN A 35 -1.86 6.72 -7.98
N LEU A 36 -2.77 5.99 -7.35
CA LEU A 36 -3.82 5.23 -8.03
C LEU A 36 -5.14 5.97 -7.88
N SER A 37 -5.78 6.28 -9.01
CA SER A 37 -7.13 6.85 -9.02
C SER A 37 -8.17 5.86 -8.47
N ARG A 38 -9.40 6.32 -8.31
CA ARG A 38 -10.49 5.49 -7.78
C ARG A 38 -10.64 4.19 -8.58
N ARG A 39 -10.57 3.05 -7.89
CA ARG A 39 -10.70 1.69 -8.46
C ARG A 39 -9.62 1.32 -9.49
N ALA A 40 -8.55 2.12 -9.59
CA ALA A 40 -7.40 1.78 -10.40
C ALA A 40 -6.72 0.50 -9.89
N THR A 41 -5.98 -0.13 -10.80
CA THR A 41 -5.21 -1.34 -10.53
C THR A 41 -3.76 -1.12 -10.90
N LEU A 42 -2.86 -1.38 -9.95
CA LEU A 42 -1.42 -1.47 -10.19
C LEU A 42 -1.02 -2.94 -10.24
N ASP A 43 -0.30 -3.33 -11.28
CA ASP A 43 0.37 -4.62 -11.37
C ASP A 43 1.89 -4.44 -11.26
N LEU A 44 2.49 -4.98 -10.21
CA LEU A 44 3.94 -4.91 -10.00
C LEU A 44 4.70 -5.88 -10.90
N ARG A 45 4.06 -6.95 -11.42
CA ARG A 45 4.67 -7.95 -12.31
C ARG A 45 6.00 -8.54 -11.81
N GLY A 46 6.14 -8.72 -10.50
CA GLY A 46 7.37 -9.21 -9.86
C GLY A 46 8.41 -8.12 -9.57
N PHE A 47 8.19 -6.87 -10.01
CA PHE A 47 9.10 -5.76 -9.76
C PHE A 47 8.89 -5.11 -8.38
N THR A 48 9.90 -4.34 -7.98
CA THR A 48 9.94 -3.58 -6.73
C THR A 48 9.58 -2.12 -6.97
N LEU A 49 8.63 -1.60 -6.19
CA LEU A 49 8.44 -0.17 -5.95
C LEU A 49 9.12 0.19 -4.62
N ARG A 50 10.15 1.03 -4.66
CA ARG A 50 10.90 1.45 -3.47
C ARG A 50 10.73 2.94 -3.18
N GLY A 51 10.60 3.31 -1.91
CA GLY A 51 10.68 4.70 -1.47
C GLY A 51 9.39 5.50 -1.63
N GLY A 52 9.55 6.82 -1.71
CA GLY A 52 8.50 7.81 -1.47
C GLY A 52 8.27 8.06 0.03
N ASP A 53 7.67 9.19 0.38
CA ASP A 53 7.05 9.33 1.71
C ASP A 53 5.92 8.29 1.85
N PHE A 54 5.24 8.03 0.74
CA PHE A 54 4.27 6.96 0.57
C PHE A 54 4.66 6.09 -0.63
N GLY A 55 4.54 4.78 -0.52
CA GLY A 55 4.79 3.90 -1.67
C GLY A 55 3.67 4.04 -2.70
N VAL A 56 2.47 3.63 -2.33
CA VAL A 56 1.26 3.77 -3.14
C VAL A 56 0.20 4.51 -2.35
N ILE A 57 -0.32 5.61 -2.91
CA ILE A 57 -1.54 6.24 -2.41
C ILE A 57 -2.67 5.94 -3.38
N CYS A 58 -3.78 5.46 -2.86
CA CYS A 58 -5.00 5.28 -3.64
C CYS A 58 -5.88 6.51 -3.46
N ALA A 59 -5.48 7.59 -4.12
CA ALA A 59 -6.16 8.87 -4.07
C ALA A 59 -6.01 9.66 -5.36
N GLU A 60 -6.99 10.52 -5.59
CA GLU A 60 -6.92 11.52 -6.66
C GLU A 60 -6.47 12.85 -6.06
N PRO A 61 -5.45 13.50 -6.65
CA PRO A 61 -5.11 14.87 -6.30
C PRO A 61 -6.34 15.75 -6.50
N CYS A 62 -6.76 16.45 -5.47
CA CYS A 62 -7.73 17.51 -5.64
C CYS A 62 -7.02 18.73 -6.14
N GLY A 63 -7.45 19.26 -7.28
CA GLY A 63 -6.86 20.44 -7.93
C GLY A 63 -6.97 21.76 -7.14
N GLY A 64 -6.96 21.73 -5.80
CA GLY A 64 -6.89 22.90 -4.93
C GLY A 64 -5.48 23.07 -4.34
N ALA A 65 -5.10 24.33 -4.10
CA ALA A 65 -3.80 24.71 -3.54
C ALA A 65 -3.54 24.22 -2.10
N SER A 66 -4.56 23.65 -1.44
CA SER A 66 -4.40 22.91 -0.19
C SER A 66 -4.19 21.44 -0.53
N ASN A 67 -3.01 20.91 -0.22
CA ASN A 67 -2.56 19.52 -0.38
C ASN A 67 -3.48 18.49 0.32
N ALA A 68 -4.75 18.42 -0.09
CA ALA A 68 -5.80 17.59 0.48
C ALA A 68 -6.16 16.48 -0.49
N LEU A 69 -5.99 15.24 -0.05
CA LEU A 69 -6.63 14.08 -0.66
C LEU A 69 -8.15 14.20 -0.39
N CYS A 70 -8.97 14.57 -1.37
CA CYS A 70 -10.43 14.68 -1.12
C CYS A 70 -11.11 13.32 -1.00
N SER A 71 -10.44 12.26 -1.44
CA SER A 71 -10.90 10.91 -1.29
C SER A 71 -9.70 10.00 -1.35
N VAL A 72 -9.64 9.03 -0.44
CA VAL A 72 -8.65 7.96 -0.48
C VAL A 72 -9.34 6.69 -1.01
N PRO A 73 -9.91 6.62 -2.21
CA PRO A 73 -10.71 5.49 -2.67
C PRO A 73 -10.03 4.13 -2.59
N PHE A 74 -10.88 3.12 -2.69
CA PHE A 74 -10.47 1.74 -2.91
C PHE A 74 -9.64 1.57 -4.18
N CYS A 75 -8.56 0.80 -4.08
CA CYS A 75 -7.72 0.38 -5.21
C CYS A 75 -7.35 -1.11 -5.12
N LYS A 76 -6.79 -1.62 -6.21
CA LYS A 76 -6.27 -2.99 -6.29
C LYS A 76 -4.79 -2.97 -6.63
N ILE A 77 -4.02 -3.82 -5.97
CA ILE A 77 -2.60 -4.03 -6.28
C ILE A 77 -2.39 -5.52 -6.47
N ARG A 78 -1.80 -5.88 -7.59
CA ARG A 78 -1.38 -7.24 -7.92
C ARG A 78 0.12 -7.27 -7.99
N GLY A 79 0.75 -8.25 -7.37
CA GLY A 79 2.20 -8.28 -7.25
C GLY A 79 2.87 -9.24 -8.22
N GLY A 80 2.30 -10.40 -8.52
CA GLY A 80 3.01 -11.43 -9.31
C GLY A 80 4.38 -11.76 -8.71
N GLY A 81 4.49 -11.73 -7.37
CA GLY A 81 5.73 -11.80 -6.59
C GLY A 81 6.41 -10.45 -6.30
N GLY A 82 5.80 -9.34 -6.71
CA GLY A 82 6.36 -7.99 -6.60
C GLY A 82 6.34 -7.42 -5.19
N THR A 83 7.10 -6.35 -5.00
CA THR A 83 7.37 -5.76 -3.67
C THR A 83 7.08 -4.26 -3.63
N ILE A 84 6.49 -3.79 -2.53
CA ILE A 84 6.46 -2.38 -2.14
C ILE A 84 7.32 -2.24 -0.88
N ALA A 85 8.36 -1.40 -0.91
CA ALA A 85 9.30 -1.31 0.20
C ALA A 85 9.85 0.08 0.49
N GLY A 86 10.27 0.32 1.73
CA GLY A 86 11.12 1.47 2.07
C GLY A 86 10.42 2.83 2.01
N ALA A 87 9.09 2.88 2.08
CA ALA A 87 8.37 4.14 2.19
C ALA A 87 8.60 4.77 3.57
N VAL A 88 8.79 6.09 3.63
CA VAL A 88 9.11 6.78 4.90
C VAL A 88 7.95 6.68 5.90
N HIS A 89 6.71 6.84 5.45
CA HIS A 89 5.53 6.82 6.30
C HIS A 89 4.66 5.58 6.06
N THR A 90 4.19 5.37 4.84
CA THR A 90 3.25 4.26 4.58
C THR A 90 3.51 3.61 3.24
N GLY A 91 3.68 2.29 3.23
CA GLY A 91 3.82 1.51 2.01
C GLY A 91 2.60 1.67 1.11
N ILE A 92 1.40 1.50 1.66
CA ILE A 92 0.12 1.61 0.95
C ILE A 92 -0.91 2.38 1.78
N LEU A 93 -1.41 3.51 1.27
CA LEU A 93 -2.47 4.30 1.89
C LEU A 93 -3.75 4.26 1.05
N SER A 94 -4.85 3.75 1.60
CA SER A 94 -6.14 3.62 0.89
C SER A 94 -7.32 3.50 1.86
N ASP A 95 -8.52 3.94 1.49
CA ASP A 95 -9.82 3.62 2.17
C ASP A 95 -10.27 2.21 1.75
N GLY A 96 -9.40 1.24 2.00
CA GLY A 96 -9.57 -0.17 1.69
C GLY A 96 -8.82 -0.60 0.43
N VAL A 97 -8.13 -1.73 0.54
CA VAL A 97 -7.26 -2.23 -0.52
C VAL A 97 -7.45 -3.73 -0.71
N VAL A 98 -7.36 -4.17 -1.97
CA VAL A 98 -7.16 -5.59 -2.29
C VAL A 98 -5.73 -5.79 -2.80
N LEU A 99 -4.96 -6.59 -2.08
CA LEU A 99 -3.64 -7.06 -2.45
C LEU A 99 -3.71 -8.53 -2.88
N ASP A 100 -2.97 -8.87 -3.93
CA ASP A 100 -2.85 -10.23 -4.44
C ASP A 100 -1.40 -10.50 -4.84
N ASP A 101 -0.73 -11.42 -4.17
CA ASP A 101 0.66 -11.83 -4.43
C ASP A 101 1.69 -10.70 -4.33
N VAL A 102 1.59 -9.87 -3.28
CA VAL A 102 2.45 -8.70 -3.02
C VAL A 102 3.20 -8.86 -1.70
N THR A 103 4.47 -8.43 -1.66
CA THR A 103 5.21 -8.21 -0.42
C THR A 103 5.23 -6.72 -0.05
N VAL A 104 4.91 -6.37 1.20
CA VAL A 104 5.01 -4.99 1.73
C VAL A 104 5.96 -4.97 2.92
N ARG A 105 7.04 -4.21 2.84
CA ARG A 105 8.10 -4.25 3.86
C ARG A 105 8.87 -2.97 4.11
N ASP A 106 9.55 -2.94 5.25
CA ASP A 106 10.53 -1.90 5.61
C ASP A 106 9.94 -0.47 5.55
N CYS A 107 8.68 -0.33 5.94
CA CYS A 107 7.99 0.96 6.04
C CYS A 107 7.66 1.27 7.52
N ASP A 108 7.37 2.52 7.88
CA ASP A 108 6.80 2.80 9.22
C ASP A 108 5.44 2.09 9.36
N ARG A 109 4.52 2.32 8.42
CA ARG A 109 3.30 1.53 8.25
C ARG A 109 3.36 0.74 6.95
N GLY A 110 3.09 -0.56 6.98
CA GLY A 110 2.97 -1.36 5.76
C GLY A 110 1.74 -0.94 4.96
N ILE A 111 0.56 -1.14 5.55
CA ILE A 111 -0.73 -0.85 4.92
C ILE A 111 -1.61 -0.04 5.88
N ASP A 112 -2.03 1.15 5.45
CA ASP A 112 -3.04 1.96 6.12
C ASP A 112 -4.33 1.95 5.29
N GLY A 113 -5.31 1.19 5.76
CA GLY A 113 -6.63 1.01 5.18
C GLY A 113 -7.65 2.07 5.56
N TYR A 114 -7.26 3.09 6.34
CA TYR A 114 -8.12 4.15 6.87
C TYR A 114 -9.49 3.63 7.33
N ASP A 115 -10.59 4.03 6.68
CA ASP A 115 -11.97 3.66 7.02
C ASP A 115 -12.56 2.51 6.19
N GLY A 116 -11.69 1.80 5.46
CA GLY A 116 -12.05 0.79 4.48
C GLY A 116 -11.50 -0.60 4.80
N LYS A 117 -11.96 -1.60 4.07
CA LYS A 117 -11.58 -3.00 4.32
C LYS A 117 -10.26 -3.33 3.64
N VAL A 118 -9.38 -4.02 4.36
CA VAL A 118 -8.11 -4.52 3.81
C VAL A 118 -8.27 -6.02 3.53
N ARG A 119 -7.99 -6.43 2.30
CA ARG A 119 -8.00 -7.85 1.90
C ARG A 119 -6.67 -8.19 1.24
N LEU A 120 -6.00 -9.19 1.77
CA LEU A 120 -4.77 -9.75 1.20
C LEU A 120 -5.04 -11.19 0.75
N ALA A 121 -4.46 -11.55 -0.39
CA ALA A 121 -4.36 -12.91 -0.88
C ALA A 121 -2.90 -13.22 -1.23
N SER A 122 -2.37 -14.35 -0.79
CA SER A 122 -1.03 -14.84 -1.13
C SER A 122 0.08 -13.80 -0.89
N SER A 123 -0.09 -12.94 0.12
CA SER A 123 0.72 -11.75 0.33
C SER A 123 1.48 -11.80 1.64
N LEU A 124 2.61 -11.09 1.71
CA LEU A 124 3.47 -10.99 2.89
C LEU A 124 3.58 -9.52 3.34
N VAL A 125 3.36 -9.25 4.62
CA VAL A 125 3.60 -7.93 5.23
C VAL A 125 4.57 -8.08 6.39
N THR A 126 5.78 -7.53 6.26
CA THR A 126 6.87 -7.80 7.21
C THR A 126 7.86 -6.66 7.36
N GLY A 127 8.56 -6.59 8.50
CA GLY A 127 9.65 -5.63 8.70
C GLY A 127 9.17 -4.18 8.78
N ASN A 128 7.87 -3.95 9.00
CA ASN A 128 7.33 -2.60 9.21
C ASN A 128 7.28 -2.26 10.70
N ALA A 129 7.06 -1.00 11.07
CA ALA A 129 6.71 -0.72 12.46
C ALA A 129 5.30 -1.25 12.77
N VAL A 130 4.33 -0.92 11.93
CA VAL A 130 2.99 -1.49 11.95
C VAL A 130 2.71 -2.19 10.62
N GLY A 131 2.29 -3.46 10.64
CA GLY A 131 1.99 -4.21 9.43
C GLY A 131 0.75 -3.68 8.71
N ILE A 132 -0.42 -3.83 9.32
CA ILE A 132 -1.72 -3.39 8.78
C ILE A 132 -2.48 -2.60 9.83
N THR A 133 -2.98 -1.41 9.46
CA THR A 133 -3.92 -0.63 10.27
C THR A 133 -5.19 -0.29 9.47
N THR A 134 -6.35 -0.38 10.11
CA THR A 134 -7.64 0.04 9.53
C THR A 134 -8.71 0.18 10.62
N SER A 135 -9.64 1.11 10.47
CA SER A 135 -10.82 1.20 11.34
C SER A 135 -11.87 0.14 11.02
N ARG A 136 -11.76 -0.62 9.92
CA ARG A 136 -12.72 -1.67 9.55
C ARG A 136 -12.17 -3.06 9.83
N SER A 137 -12.23 -3.94 8.84
CA SER A 137 -11.94 -5.36 8.98
C SER A 137 -10.81 -5.76 8.04
N VAL A 138 -9.98 -6.68 8.50
CA VAL A 138 -8.92 -7.30 7.70
C VAL A 138 -9.31 -8.72 7.34
N LEU A 139 -9.13 -9.10 6.07
CA LEU A 139 -9.26 -10.47 5.59
C LEU A 139 -7.94 -10.93 4.98
N LEU A 140 -7.31 -11.91 5.60
CA LEU A 140 -6.09 -12.56 5.11
C LEU A 140 -6.43 -13.93 4.53
N ILE A 141 -5.95 -14.22 3.31
CA ILE A 141 -6.14 -15.49 2.62
C ILE A 141 -4.78 -15.98 2.12
N ASN A 142 -4.30 -17.10 2.67
CA ASN A 142 -2.96 -17.63 2.38
C ASN A 142 -1.87 -16.55 2.51
N SER A 143 -2.02 -15.65 3.47
CA SER A 143 -1.14 -14.51 3.68
C SER A 143 -0.46 -14.59 5.03
N THR A 144 0.68 -13.91 5.15
CA THR A 144 1.42 -13.79 6.39
C THR A 144 1.66 -12.33 6.72
N VAL A 145 1.37 -11.95 7.95
CA VAL A 145 1.80 -10.67 8.54
C VAL A 145 2.69 -11.02 9.73
N THR A 146 3.94 -10.60 9.73
CA THR A 146 4.90 -11.01 10.76
C THR A 146 6.09 -10.08 10.83
N GLY A 147 6.88 -10.13 11.91
CA GLY A 147 8.14 -9.41 11.99
C GLY A 147 7.96 -7.90 11.92
N ASN A 148 6.77 -7.39 12.30
CA ASN A 148 6.51 -5.97 12.44
C ASN A 148 6.79 -5.56 13.90
N THR A 149 7.45 -4.43 14.12
CA THR A 149 8.10 -4.15 15.42
C THR A 149 7.15 -3.63 16.50
N GLN A 150 6.02 -3.04 16.12
CA GLN A 150 5.02 -2.49 17.06
C GLN A 150 3.72 -3.29 17.04
N ALA A 151 3.20 -3.62 15.85
CA ALA A 151 1.99 -4.41 15.71
C ALA A 151 1.90 -5.04 14.31
N ASP A 152 1.41 -6.28 14.25
CA ASP A 152 1.12 -6.92 12.97
C ASP A 152 -0.18 -6.38 12.34
N VAL A 153 -1.30 -6.46 13.06
CA VAL A 153 -2.61 -6.07 12.56
C VAL A 153 -3.41 -5.32 13.62
N VAL A 154 -3.80 -4.09 13.31
CA VAL A 154 -4.70 -3.26 14.12
C VAL A 154 -5.99 -3.04 13.31
N ALA A 155 -7.09 -3.66 13.73
CA ALA A 155 -8.38 -3.58 13.03
C ALA A 155 -9.54 -3.48 14.02
N THR A 156 -10.34 -2.41 13.95
CA THR A 156 -11.42 -2.18 14.94
C THR A 156 -12.62 -3.12 14.78
N HIS A 157 -12.96 -3.52 13.55
CA HIS A 157 -14.11 -4.40 13.28
C HIS A 157 -13.69 -5.88 13.04
N GLY A 158 -12.45 -6.22 13.36
CA GLY A 158 -11.96 -7.59 13.45
C GLY A 158 -11.08 -8.07 12.29
N VAL A 159 -10.40 -9.19 12.55
CA VAL A 159 -9.46 -9.85 11.63
C VAL A 159 -9.97 -11.25 11.31
N ARG A 160 -9.96 -11.63 10.04
CA ARG A 160 -10.33 -12.98 9.57
C ARG A 160 -9.17 -13.60 8.84
N LEU A 161 -8.79 -14.80 9.24
CA LEU A 161 -7.70 -15.58 8.65
C LEU A 161 -8.25 -16.79 7.91
N ARG A 162 -7.73 -17.07 6.71
CA ARG A 162 -8.01 -18.30 5.96
C ARG A 162 -6.69 -18.85 5.44
N GLY A 163 -6.21 -19.95 6.02
CA GLY A 163 -4.86 -20.46 5.71
C GLY A 163 -3.75 -19.43 5.93
N SER A 164 -3.96 -18.48 6.85
CA SER A 164 -3.11 -17.30 7.04
C SER A 164 -2.57 -17.25 8.45
N SER A 165 -1.45 -16.56 8.64
CA SER A 165 -0.82 -16.36 9.95
C SER A 165 -0.55 -14.88 10.24
N THR A 166 -0.71 -14.52 11.50
CA THR A 166 -0.19 -13.28 12.09
C THR A 166 0.73 -13.69 13.23
N VAL A 167 1.99 -13.30 13.21
CA VAL A 167 2.97 -13.67 14.24
C VAL A 167 3.57 -12.38 14.76
N GLY A 168 2.85 -11.80 15.72
CA GLY A 168 3.16 -10.50 16.28
C GLY A 168 4.30 -10.56 17.30
N PRO A 169 4.87 -9.39 17.63
CA PRO A 169 5.78 -9.24 18.76
C PRO A 169 5.09 -9.49 20.12
#